data_AF-A0A7L9FIU5-F1
#
_entry.id   AF-A0A7L9FIU5-F1
#
_cell.length_a   1.000
_cell.length_b   1.000
_cell.length_c   1.000
_cell.angle_alpha   90.00
_cell.angle_beta   90.00
_cell.angle_gamma   90.00
#
_symmetry.space_group_name_H-M   'P 1'
#
loop_
_entity.id
_entity.type
_entity.pdbx_description
1 polymer ?
#
loop_
_entity_poly.entity_id
_entity_poly.type
_entity_poly.pdbx_seq_one_letter_code
_entity_poly.pdbx_strand_id
1 'polypeptide(L)' 'MCGRRVCRIHYRDRLGICIACEETLCEVCGRKLSIGYCSKCGRLVCEDCSVEIGPALLCIECYKKARATP' A
#
# COMPACT_ATOMS: atom_id res chain seq x y z
N MET A 1 -3.30 1.59 12.56
CA MET A 1 -1.84 1.80 12.49
C MET A 1 -1.14 0.94 13.54
N CYS A 2 0.11 0.48 13.36
CA CYS A 2 0.62 -0.71 14.07
C CYS A 2 0.74 -0.60 15.61
N GLY A 3 0.78 0.60 16.19
CA GLY A 3 0.81 0.80 17.65
C GLY A 3 2.15 0.46 18.34
N ARG A 4 3.20 0.10 17.58
CA ARG A 4 4.53 -0.18 18.16
C ARG A 4 5.11 1.07 18.83
N ARG A 5 5.70 0.90 20.01
CA ARG A 5 6.52 1.92 20.67
C ARG A 5 7.90 1.94 20.02
N VAL A 6 8.32 3.11 19.54
CA VAL A 6 9.62 3.30 18.89
C VAL A 6 10.34 4.50 19.52
N CYS A 7 11.67 4.51 19.46
CA CYS A 7 12.43 5.68 19.87
C CYS A 7 12.17 6.85 18.92
N ARG A 8 12.47 8.08 19.38
CA ARG A 8 12.18 9.32 18.64
C ARG A 8 12.77 9.33 17.22
N ILE A 9 13.96 8.77 17.03
CA ILE A 9 14.62 8.72 15.70
C ILE A 9 13.88 7.84 14.69
N HIS A 10 13.01 6.93 15.15
CA HIS A 10 12.21 6.04 14.31
C HIS A 10 10.74 6.46 14.22
N TYR A 11 10.42 7.65 14.74
CA TYR A 11 9.08 8.24 14.68
C TYR A 11 9.06 9.43 13.73
N ARG A 12 8.06 9.48 12.84
CA ARG A 12 7.83 10.59 11.91
C ARG A 12 6.76 11.49 12.51
N ASP A 13 7.19 12.50 13.26
CA ASP A 13 6.29 13.45 13.95
C ASP A 13 5.28 14.09 12.99
N ARG A 14 5.70 14.45 11.76
CA ARG A 14 4.83 15.07 10.74
C ARG A 14 3.68 14.17 10.29
N LEU A 15 3.89 12.86 10.30
CA LEU A 15 2.90 11.88 9.85
C LEU A 15 2.14 11.27 11.03
N GLY A 16 2.72 11.30 12.24
CA GLY A 16 2.17 10.67 13.44
C GLY A 16 2.43 9.16 13.51
N ILE A 17 3.47 8.67 12.83
CA ILE A 17 3.66 7.24 12.54
C ILE A 17 5.12 6.81 12.67
N CYS A 18 5.39 5.51 12.84
CA CYS A 18 6.77 5.00 12.78
C CYS A 18 7.26 4.86 11.33
N ILE A 19 8.59 4.90 11.13
CA ILE A 19 9.22 4.77 9.80
C ILE A 19 8.77 3.47 9.10
N ALA A 20 8.73 2.35 9.81
CA ALA A 20 8.28 1.09 9.22
C ALA A 20 6.84 1.15 8.70
N CYS A 21 5.96 1.91 9.35
CA CYS A 21 4.63 2.12 8.81
C CYS A 21 4.62 3.06 7.60
N GLU A 22 5.44 4.11 7.60
CA GLU A 22 5.61 5.01 6.44
C GLU A 22 6.04 4.21 5.19
N GLU A 23 7.05 3.36 5.34
CA GLU A 23 7.60 2.51 4.27
C GLU A 23 6.63 1.41 3.79
N THR A 24 5.58 1.13 4.54
CA THR A 24 4.58 0.10 4.22
C THR A 24 3.20 0.69 3.92
N LEU A 25 3.08 2.00 3.71
CA LEU A 25 1.84 2.60 3.25
C LEU A 25 1.52 2.15 1.83
N CYS A 26 0.23 2.01 1.55
CA CYS A 26 -0.26 1.83 0.20
C CYS A 26 0.18 3.01 -0.67
N GLU A 27 0.91 2.73 -1.75
CA GLU A 27 1.43 3.75 -2.67
C GLU A 27 0.36 4.35 -3.59
N VAL A 28 -0.88 3.84 -3.53
CA VAL A 28 -2.02 4.41 -4.27
C VAL A 28 -2.74 5.48 -3.44
N CYS A 29 -3.02 5.21 -2.16
CA CYS A 29 -3.80 6.13 -1.33
C CYS A 29 -3.01 6.83 -0.21
N GLY A 30 -1.88 6.28 0.23
CA GLY A 30 -1.07 6.79 1.34
C GLY A 30 -1.73 6.72 2.72
N ARG A 31 -2.88 6.02 2.88
CA ARG A 31 -3.70 6.05 4.11
C ARG A 31 -3.66 4.75 4.92
N LYS A 32 -3.63 3.61 4.25
CA LYS A 32 -3.66 2.27 4.85
C LYS A 32 -2.33 1.57 4.64
N LEU A 33 -1.98 0.65 5.55
CA LEU A 33 -0.84 -0.24 5.35
C LEU A 33 -1.12 -1.20 4.20
N SER A 34 -0.08 -1.59 3.48
CA SER A 34 -0.18 -2.53 2.38
C SER A 34 -0.43 -3.96 2.87
N ILE A 35 -1.30 -4.68 2.16
CA ILE A 35 -1.51 -6.13 2.35
C ILE A 35 -0.67 -6.98 1.39
N GLY A 36 -0.05 -6.34 0.41
CA GLY A 36 0.84 -6.95 -0.57
C GLY A 36 1.24 -5.96 -1.64
N TYR A 37 1.67 -6.46 -2.79
CA TYR A 37 2.13 -5.66 -3.92
C TYR A 37 1.30 -5.97 -5.19
N CYS A 38 1.16 -4.97 -6.05
CA CYS A 38 0.58 -5.12 -7.37
C CYS A 38 1.47 -6.02 -8.23
N SER A 39 0.97 -7.17 -8.68
CA SER A 39 1.69 -8.13 -9.52
C SER A 39 2.14 -7.58 -10.87
N LYS A 40 1.56 -6.45 -11.31
CA LYS A 40 1.91 -5.79 -12.58
C LYS A 40 2.93 -4.65 -12.43
N CYS A 41 2.85 -3.84 -11.38
CA CYS A 41 3.71 -2.64 -11.25
C CYS A 41 4.56 -2.60 -9.99
N GLY A 42 4.45 -3.59 -9.09
CA GLY A 42 5.25 -3.69 -7.88
C GLY A 42 4.83 -2.79 -6.72
N ARG A 43 3.95 -1.79 -6.95
CA ARG A 43 3.48 -0.89 -5.89
C ARG A 43 2.83 -1.65 -4.73
N LEU A 44 3.12 -1.23 -3.51
CA LEU A 44 2.43 -1.62 -2.30
C LEU A 44 0.96 -1.18 -2.33
N VAL A 45 0.04 -2.11 -2.05
CA VAL A 45 -1.41 -1.88 -2.15
C VAL A 45 -2.13 -2.33 -0.90
N CYS A 46 -3.12 -1.55 -0.46
CA CYS A 46 -4.08 -1.93 0.57
C CYS A 46 -5.29 -2.65 -0.04
N GLU A 47 -6.14 -3.17 0.84
CA GLU A 47 -7.36 -3.88 0.51
C GLU A 47 -8.36 -3.04 -0.31
N ASP A 48 -8.40 -1.71 -0.12
CA ASP A 48 -9.33 -0.82 -0.85
C ASP A 48 -8.80 -0.44 -2.25
N CYS A 49 -7.48 -0.49 -2.45
CA CYS A 49 -6.81 0.00 -3.65
C CYS A 49 -6.31 -1.11 -4.56
N SER A 50 -6.72 -2.36 -4.29
CA SER A 50 -6.39 -3.53 -5.09
C SER A 50 -7.59 -4.41 -5.35
N VAL A 51 -7.45 -5.26 -6.38
CA VAL A 51 -8.39 -6.31 -6.73
C VAL A 51 -7.60 -7.62 -6.76
N GLU A 52 -8.15 -8.66 -6.14
CA GLU A 52 -7.60 -10.01 -6.21
C GLU A 52 -7.93 -10.65 -7.56
N ILE A 53 -6.90 -11.18 -8.22
CA ILE A 53 -6.98 -11.92 -9.48
C ILE A 53 -6.29 -13.27 -9.24
N GLY A 54 -7.05 -14.27 -8.80
CA GLY A 54 -6.48 -15.52 -8.30
C GLY A 54 -5.62 -15.26 -7.05
N PRO A 55 -4.38 -15.79 -6.97
CA PRO A 55 -3.49 -15.54 -5.85
C PRO A 55 -2.76 -14.18 -5.91
N ALA A 56 -2.97 -13.39 -6.97
CA ALA A 56 -2.25 -12.14 -7.20
C ALA A 56 -3.11 -10.91 -6.89
N LEU A 57 -2.47 -9.85 -6.38
CA LEU A 57 -3.10 -8.54 -6.23
C LEU A 57 -2.79 -7.66 -7.43
N LEU A 58 -3.78 -6.91 -7.91
CA LEU A 58 -3.60 -5.89 -8.94
C LEU A 58 -4.11 -4.55 -8.42
N CYS A 59 -3.31 -3.47 -8.51
CA CYS A 59 -3.79 -2.15 -8.09
C CYS A 59 -4.94 -1.67 -9.00
N ILE A 60 -5.84 -0.86 -8.46
CA ILE A 60 -7.02 -0.35 -9.20
C ILE A 60 -6.66 0.37 -10.50
N GLU A 61 -5.50 1.03 -10.58
CA GLU A 61 -5.04 1.70 -11.80
C GLU A 61 -4.66 0.69 -12.88
N CYS A 62 -3.89 -0.35 -12.53
CA CYS A 62 -3.51 -1.42 -13.44
C CYS A 62 -4.72 -2.24 -13.89
N TYR A 63 -5.68 -2.49 -13.00
CA TYR A 63 -6.92 -3.18 -13.30
C TYR A 63 -7.77 -2.41 -14.32
N LYS A 64 -7.97 -1.10 -14.12
CA LYS A 64 -8.69 -0.24 -15.07
C LYS A 64 -8.03 -0.24 -16.46
N LYS A 65 -6.70 -0.13 -16.51
CA LYS A 65 -5.94 -0.18 -17.78
C LYS A 65 -6.10 -1.52 -18.49
N ALA A 66 -6.12 -2.64 -17.77
CA ALA A 66 -6.31 -3.96 -18.38
C ALA A 66 -7.70 -4.12 -19.01
N ARG A 67 -8.75 -3.59 -18.38
CA ARG A 67 -10.13 -3.63 -18.89
C ARG A 67 -10.42 -2.65 -20.02
N ALA A 68 -9.57 -1.64 -20.19
CA ALA A 68 -9.72 -0.62 -21.23
C ALA A 68 -9.15 -1.04 -22.60
N THR A 69 -8.65 -2.28 -22.72
CA THR A 69 -8.20 -2.85 -24.00
C THR A 69 -9.38 -3.61 -24.62
N PRO A 70 -9.79 -3.31 -25.87
CA PRO A 70 -10.83 -4.07 -26.57
C PRO A 70 -10.51 -5.56 -26.72
#